data_AF-A0A3B8LPK2-F1
#
_entry.id   AF-A0A3B8LPK2-F1
#
_cell.length_a   1.000
_cell.length_b   1.000
_cell.length_c   1.000
_cell.angle_alpha   90.00
_cell.angle_beta   90.00
_cell.angle_gamma   90.00
#
_symmetry.space_group_name_H-M   'P 1'
#
loop_
_entity.id
_entity.type
_entity.pdbx_description
1 polymer ?
#
loop_
_entity_poly.entity_id
_entity_poly.type
_entity_poly.pdbx_seq_one_letter_code
_entity_poly.pdbx_strand_id
1 'polypeptide(L)'
;MFSIKTTACWKLMLASVLCCLLPTHVLYAAPKKTERQHITFEKKALQGWFLVGFGRAETKDRTAKLSQSTRAAKVGKKGLLFSYKRGVKKAPAVLYHQLLLRDFQSLRFWIKAKRKTTWTISLTDLDGAVFFALLKLPAKRWKKIHLRPRDFRCSKDSPVQKKKLDPRRLTTGYKGFDQALLSGRKSNAIAIDQLEITRPAVIVINGDLLLNQQTKVFDRPTRIKGNLMLVRDAKLELRSTRLEVEGNIVITRSQLKAYNSAIQFLQKPWQRRRLAILPAGYVSLDQSTISAKEGFDIIAHSTATLRLKKSQLRTKGARVLIHKNATCVLRRSSHIDQLVIRQGARVRLIDSHHIGISL
;
A
#
# COMPACT_ATOMS: atom_id res chain seq x y z
N MET A 1 -27.99 30.18 6.46
CA MET A 1 -28.62 29.49 5.31
C MET A 1 -27.57 28.59 4.64
N PHE A 2 -27.52 27.30 4.99
CA PHE A 2 -26.67 26.30 4.33
C PHE A 2 -27.46 25.00 4.24
N SER A 3 -28.11 24.77 3.09
CA SER A 3 -28.83 23.54 2.78
C SER A 3 -28.34 22.98 1.45
N ILE A 4 -27.15 22.37 1.46
CA ILE A 4 -26.67 21.53 0.36
C ILE A 4 -25.76 20.47 0.98
N LYS A 5 -26.23 19.20 1.14
CA LYS A 5 -25.39 17.97 1.21
C LYS A 5 -26.13 16.63 1.44
N THR A 6 -27.47 16.56 1.42
CA THR A 6 -28.20 15.28 1.62
C THR A 6 -28.56 14.56 0.31
N THR A 7 -28.62 15.24 -0.82
CA THR A 7 -29.07 14.67 -2.12
C THR A 7 -28.11 13.64 -2.72
N ALA A 8 -26.79 13.75 -2.48
CA ALA A 8 -25.82 12.80 -3.00
C ALA A 8 -25.85 11.42 -2.30
N CYS A 9 -26.29 11.38 -1.03
CA CYS A 9 -26.40 10.12 -0.28
C CYS A 9 -27.66 9.34 -0.71
N TRP A 10 -28.74 10.05 -1.03
CA TRP A 10 -29.99 9.46 -1.53
C TRP A 10 -29.84 8.84 -2.91
N LYS A 11 -29.13 9.48 -3.85
CA LYS A 11 -28.89 8.90 -5.19
C LYS A 11 -28.09 7.60 -5.14
N LEU A 12 -27.17 7.45 -4.18
CA LEU A 12 -26.43 6.21 -3.93
C LEU A 12 -27.31 5.12 -3.29
N MET A 13 -28.20 5.48 -2.36
CA MET A 13 -29.16 4.52 -1.79
C MET A 13 -30.17 4.03 -2.84
N LEU A 14 -30.74 4.92 -3.66
CA LEU A 14 -31.72 4.55 -4.69
C LEU A 14 -31.11 3.63 -5.77
N ALA A 15 -29.87 3.89 -6.20
CA ALA A 15 -29.17 3.02 -7.14
C ALA A 15 -28.90 1.61 -6.55
N SER A 16 -28.66 1.51 -5.24
CA SER A 16 -28.47 0.22 -4.57
C SER A 16 -29.77 -0.59 -4.38
N VAL A 17 -30.93 0.07 -4.27
CA VAL A 17 -32.23 -0.60 -4.22
C VAL A 17 -32.61 -1.15 -5.60
N LEU A 18 -32.36 -0.39 -6.67
CA LEU A 18 -32.68 -0.84 -8.05
C LEU A 18 -31.83 -2.04 -8.51
N CYS A 19 -30.58 -2.17 -8.04
CA CYS A 19 -29.71 -3.31 -8.37
C CYS A 19 -30.09 -4.63 -7.64
N CYS A 20 -30.98 -4.60 -6.65
CA CYS A 20 -31.33 -5.78 -5.85
C CYS A 20 -32.39 -6.71 -6.50
N LEU A 21 -32.90 -6.37 -7.70
CA LEU A 21 -33.98 -7.11 -8.37
C LEU A 21 -33.53 -7.98 -9.55
N LEU A 22 -32.23 -7.97 -9.90
CA LEU A 22 -31.71 -8.82 -10.98
C LEU A 22 -30.95 -10.03 -10.41
N PRO A 23 -31.34 -11.27 -10.71
CA PRO A 23 -30.59 -12.46 -10.31
C PRO A 23 -29.30 -12.49 -11.13
N THR A 24 -28.18 -12.06 -10.53
CA THR A 24 -26.87 -12.11 -11.19
C THR A 24 -26.15 -13.41 -10.82
N HIS A 25 -26.63 -14.53 -11.34
CA HIS A 25 -25.87 -15.79 -11.33
C HIS A 25 -25.15 -15.98 -12.65
N VAL A 26 -24.06 -15.23 -12.88
CA VAL A 26 -23.00 -15.74 -13.76
C VAL A 26 -21.65 -15.39 -13.17
N LEU A 27 -21.13 -16.29 -12.32
CA LEU A 27 -19.70 -16.34 -12.04
C LEU A 27 -19.03 -16.94 -13.28
N TYR A 28 -18.83 -16.12 -14.31
CA TYR A 28 -17.92 -16.46 -15.40
C TYR A 28 -16.59 -16.90 -14.81
N ALA A 29 -15.97 -17.94 -15.38
CA ALA A 29 -14.61 -18.33 -15.07
C ALA A 29 -13.70 -17.10 -15.23
N ALA A 30 -13.40 -16.44 -14.10
CA ALA A 30 -12.76 -15.15 -14.12
C ALA A 30 -11.33 -15.31 -14.68
N PRO A 31 -10.95 -14.53 -15.70
CA PRO A 31 -9.65 -14.70 -16.34
C PRO A 31 -8.53 -14.45 -15.32
N LYS A 32 -7.56 -15.37 -15.29
CA LYS A 32 -6.32 -15.19 -14.54
C LYS A 32 -5.36 -14.36 -15.38
N LYS A 33 -4.93 -13.21 -14.87
CA LYS A 33 -3.92 -12.38 -15.53
C LYS A 33 -2.64 -12.37 -14.72
N THR A 34 -1.53 -12.78 -15.31
CA THR A 34 -0.20 -12.59 -14.71
C THR A 34 0.03 -11.12 -14.50
N GLU A 35 0.29 -10.74 -13.26
CA GLU A 35 0.51 -9.34 -12.92
C GLU A 35 1.99 -9.00 -13.04
N ARG A 36 2.29 -8.12 -13.99
CA ARG A 36 3.61 -7.50 -14.13
C ARG A 36 3.45 -6.00 -14.04
N GLN A 37 4.20 -5.39 -13.14
CA GLN A 37 4.29 -3.95 -13.05
C GLN A 37 5.67 -3.52 -13.56
N HIS A 38 5.70 -2.70 -14.60
CA HIS A 38 6.93 -2.23 -15.22
C HIS A 38 7.05 -0.70 -15.12
N ILE A 39 8.22 -0.22 -14.67
CA ILE A 39 8.54 1.19 -14.47
C ILE A 39 9.79 1.52 -15.29
N THR A 40 9.60 2.32 -16.35
CA THR A 40 10.66 2.71 -17.31
C THR A 40 11.21 4.12 -17.10
N PHE A 41 10.67 4.88 -16.14
CA PHE A 41 11.05 6.29 -15.85
C PHE A 41 10.96 7.29 -17.03
N GLU A 42 10.45 6.88 -18.20
CA GLU A 42 10.31 7.76 -19.38
C GLU A 42 9.25 8.87 -19.20
N LYS A 43 8.16 8.55 -18.49
CA LYS A 43 7.14 9.53 -18.11
C LYS A 43 7.53 10.21 -16.78
N LYS A 44 6.99 11.41 -16.50
CA LYS A 44 7.25 12.23 -15.27
C LYS A 44 6.89 11.47 -13.97
N ALA A 45 7.66 10.46 -13.58
CA ALA A 45 7.32 9.59 -12.46
C ALA A 45 8.55 9.31 -11.60
N LEU A 46 8.96 10.31 -10.83
CA LEU A 46 9.55 10.07 -9.50
C LEU A 46 8.46 9.68 -8.48
N GLN A 47 7.20 9.51 -8.92
CA GLN A 47 6.09 9.14 -8.05
C GLN A 47 6.41 7.86 -7.29
N GLY A 48 6.25 7.92 -5.96
CA GLY A 48 6.56 6.82 -5.06
C GLY A 48 8.04 6.73 -4.67
N TRP A 49 8.94 7.53 -5.24
CA TRP A 49 10.35 7.56 -4.86
C TRP A 49 10.67 8.75 -3.97
N PHE A 50 11.31 8.48 -2.85
CA PHE A 50 11.61 9.47 -1.82
C PHE A 50 13.02 9.27 -1.30
N LEU A 51 13.61 10.36 -0.81
CA LEU A 51 14.85 10.31 -0.05
C LEU A 51 14.48 10.35 1.44
N VAL A 52 15.01 9.42 2.23
CA VAL A 52 14.75 9.30 3.67
C VAL A 52 16.08 9.44 4.42
N GLY A 53 16.05 10.04 5.62
CA GLY A 53 17.24 10.22 6.46
C GLY A 53 17.77 11.65 6.58
N PHE A 54 16.98 12.67 6.21
CA PHE A 54 17.34 14.08 6.42
C PHE A 54 16.71 14.57 7.71
N GLY A 55 17.52 15.04 8.67
CA GLY A 55 17.00 15.88 9.75
C GLY A 55 16.40 17.14 9.15
N ARG A 56 15.37 17.71 9.78
CA ARG A 56 14.74 18.98 9.35
C ARG A 56 15.70 20.18 9.36
N ALA A 57 16.90 20.04 9.89
CA ALA A 57 17.91 21.09 9.90
C ALA A 57 18.58 21.22 8.52
N GLU A 58 18.33 22.37 7.92
CA GLU A 58 19.03 22.97 6.79
C GLU A 58 20.51 22.57 6.70
N THR A 59 20.88 21.89 5.63
CA THR A 59 22.27 21.96 5.14
C THR A 59 22.22 22.43 3.69
N LYS A 60 22.79 23.62 3.45
CA LYS A 60 23.11 24.14 2.11
C LYS A 60 23.87 23.11 1.25
N ASP A 61 24.50 22.12 1.89
CA ASP A 61 24.96 20.87 1.30
C ASP A 61 23.82 19.86 1.12
N ARG A 62 23.18 19.88 -0.07
CA ARG A 62 22.26 18.81 -0.49
C ARG A 62 23.04 17.49 -0.65
N THR A 63 23.17 16.72 0.42
CA THR A 63 23.98 15.49 0.47
C THR A 63 23.43 14.34 -0.35
N ALA A 64 22.18 14.44 -0.82
CA ALA A 64 21.66 13.57 -1.86
C ALA A 64 20.65 14.26 -2.80
N LYS A 65 20.59 13.78 -4.05
CA LYS A 65 19.67 14.28 -5.09
C LYS A 65 19.04 13.11 -5.83
N LEU A 66 17.74 13.24 -6.10
CA LEU A 66 16.97 12.32 -6.92
C LEU A 66 16.56 13.03 -8.21
N SER A 67 16.93 12.49 -9.37
CA SER A 67 16.56 13.08 -10.66
C SER A 67 16.35 12.02 -11.73
N GLN A 68 15.73 12.42 -12.84
CA GLN A 68 15.72 11.64 -14.08
C GLN A 68 16.88 12.11 -14.96
N SER A 69 17.64 11.18 -15.56
CA SER A 69 18.78 11.53 -16.42
C SER A 69 18.99 10.52 -17.54
N THR A 70 19.40 11.01 -18.72
CA THR A 70 19.83 10.18 -19.87
C THR A 70 21.05 9.34 -19.53
N ARG A 71 21.99 9.89 -18.76
CA ARG A 71 23.19 9.16 -18.28
C ARG A 71 22.84 8.03 -17.30
N ALA A 72 21.63 8.07 -16.74
CA ALA A 72 21.07 7.08 -15.84
C ALA A 72 20.14 6.07 -16.54
N ALA A 73 19.92 6.18 -17.85
CA ALA A 73 19.14 5.21 -18.61
C ALA A 73 20.01 4.02 -19.06
N LYS A 74 19.47 2.82 -18.95
CA LYS A 74 19.98 1.62 -19.64
C LYS A 74 19.21 1.40 -20.94
N VAL A 75 17.91 1.67 -20.94
CA VAL A 75 17.01 1.63 -22.10
C VAL A 75 16.26 2.96 -22.15
N GLY A 76 16.02 3.49 -23.35
CA GLY A 76 15.31 4.76 -23.51
C GLY A 76 16.15 5.99 -23.18
N LYS A 77 15.49 7.06 -22.73
CA LYS A 77 16.10 8.39 -22.53
C LYS A 77 16.17 8.78 -21.06
N LYS A 78 15.49 8.08 -20.14
CA LYS A 78 15.47 8.49 -18.73
C LYS A 78 15.57 7.29 -17.80
N GLY A 79 16.49 7.37 -16.84
CA GLY A 79 16.50 6.49 -15.67
C GLY A 79 16.55 7.29 -14.38
N LEU A 80 16.35 6.60 -13.26
CA LEU A 80 16.42 7.18 -11.92
C LEU A 80 17.89 7.35 -11.51
N LEU A 81 18.30 8.57 -11.15
CA LEU A 81 19.62 8.85 -10.61
C LEU A 81 19.51 9.28 -9.14
N PHE A 82 20.14 8.51 -8.26
CA PHE A 82 20.31 8.81 -6.85
C PHE A 82 21.79 9.13 -6.57
N SER A 83 22.12 10.41 -6.37
CA SER A 83 23.48 10.86 -6.05
C SER A 83 23.60 11.15 -4.56
N TYR A 84 24.71 10.77 -3.92
CA TYR A 84 24.94 10.99 -2.48
C TYR A 84 26.42 11.12 -2.09
N LYS A 85 26.70 11.73 -0.94
CA LYS A 85 28.03 11.77 -0.30
C LYS A 85 28.14 10.65 0.75
N ARG A 86 29.25 9.91 0.75
CA ARG A 86 29.58 8.95 1.82
C ARG A 86 30.26 9.67 2.99
N GLY A 87 30.30 9.03 4.16
CA GLY A 87 31.03 9.50 5.34
C GLY A 87 30.27 10.54 6.16
N VAL A 88 28.98 10.74 5.84
CA VAL A 88 28.11 11.67 6.55
C VAL A 88 27.49 10.94 7.74
N LYS A 89 28.10 11.08 8.93
CA LYS A 89 27.69 10.35 10.13
C LYS A 89 26.27 10.68 10.61
N LYS A 90 25.82 11.92 10.42
CA LYS A 90 24.55 12.41 11.01
C LYS A 90 23.30 12.14 10.16
N ALA A 91 23.43 11.83 8.87
CA ALA A 91 22.30 11.72 7.95
C ALA A 91 22.60 10.78 6.76
N PRO A 92 22.59 9.45 6.96
CA PRO A 92 22.76 8.50 5.87
C PRO A 92 21.62 8.65 4.85
N ALA A 93 21.97 8.96 3.59
CA ALA A 93 21.00 9.05 2.51
C ALA A 93 20.45 7.67 2.12
N VAL A 94 19.14 7.48 2.31
CA VAL A 94 18.42 6.26 1.93
C VAL A 94 17.43 6.56 0.81
N LEU A 95 17.47 5.76 -0.25
CA LEU A 95 16.45 5.79 -1.30
C LEU A 95 15.28 4.90 -0.89
N TYR A 96 14.07 5.44 -0.85
CA TYR A 96 12.86 4.69 -0.54
C TYR A 96 11.94 4.68 -1.75
N HIS A 97 11.40 3.51 -2.09
CA HIS A 97 10.37 3.35 -3.10
C HIS A 97 9.11 2.84 -2.44
N GLN A 98 8.07 3.67 -2.35
CA GLN A 98 6.75 3.33 -1.84
C GLN A 98 5.92 2.63 -2.92
N LEU A 99 5.85 1.32 -2.84
CA LEU A 99 4.89 0.56 -3.64
C LEU A 99 4.57 -0.80 -3.00
N LEU A 100 3.37 -1.33 -3.25
CA LEU A 100 2.94 -2.59 -2.64
C LEU A 100 3.82 -3.77 -3.10
N LEU A 101 4.54 -4.41 -2.16
CA LEU A 101 5.40 -5.57 -2.45
C LEU A 101 4.80 -6.88 -1.98
N ARG A 102 3.59 -6.82 -1.44
CA ARG A 102 2.84 -8.00 -1.06
C ARG A 102 2.72 -8.97 -2.23
N ASP A 103 2.94 -10.25 -1.91
CA ASP A 103 2.89 -11.38 -2.84
C ASP A 103 3.93 -11.29 -3.97
N PHE A 104 4.96 -10.45 -3.89
CA PHE A 104 5.96 -10.40 -4.96
C PHE A 104 6.68 -11.74 -5.13
N GLN A 105 6.83 -12.17 -6.38
CA GLN A 105 7.59 -13.36 -6.77
C GLN A 105 9.01 -12.99 -7.20
N SER A 106 9.15 -11.88 -7.92
CA SER A 106 10.46 -11.36 -8.29
C SER A 106 10.46 -9.86 -8.48
N LEU A 107 11.61 -9.25 -8.16
CA LEU A 107 11.99 -7.88 -8.43
C LEU A 107 13.15 -7.88 -9.42
N ARG A 108 12.99 -7.25 -10.59
CA ARG A 108 14.03 -7.18 -11.62
C ARG A 108 14.27 -5.73 -12.00
N PHE A 109 15.53 -5.35 -12.18
CA PHE A 109 15.88 -4.00 -12.61
C PHE A 109 17.33 -3.96 -13.08
N TRP A 110 17.69 -2.91 -13.81
CA TRP A 110 19.07 -2.56 -14.08
C TRP A 110 19.57 -1.58 -13.04
N ILE A 111 20.80 -1.77 -12.59
CA ILE A 111 21.47 -0.86 -11.67
C ILE A 111 22.91 -0.60 -12.09
N LYS A 112 23.37 0.64 -11.95
CA LYS A 112 24.76 1.05 -12.22
C LYS A 112 25.23 1.98 -11.12
N ALA A 113 26.41 1.70 -10.56
CA ALA A 113 27.02 2.56 -9.56
C ALA A 113 28.14 3.40 -10.17
N LYS A 114 28.30 4.67 -9.78
CA LYS A 114 29.44 5.51 -10.20
C LYS A 114 30.76 4.94 -9.69
N ARG A 115 30.76 4.39 -8.48
CA ARG A 115 31.90 3.73 -7.82
C ARG A 115 31.52 2.31 -7.39
N LYS A 116 32.53 1.45 -7.26
CA LYS A 116 32.37 0.10 -6.71
C LYS A 116 31.71 0.19 -5.33
N THR A 117 30.69 -0.63 -5.11
CA THR A 117 29.93 -0.60 -3.86
C THR A 117 29.19 -1.91 -3.58
N THR A 118 28.78 -2.09 -2.32
CA THR A 118 27.75 -3.04 -1.93
C THR A 118 26.47 -2.26 -1.65
N TRP A 119 25.49 -2.42 -2.55
CA TRP A 119 24.17 -1.83 -2.39
C TRP A 119 23.26 -2.79 -1.63
N THR A 120 22.56 -2.29 -0.62
CA THR A 120 21.61 -3.06 0.18
C THR A 120 20.21 -2.70 -0.23
N ILE A 121 19.37 -3.70 -0.48
CA ILE A 121 17.92 -3.53 -0.57
C ILE A 121 17.31 -4.11 0.70
N SER A 122 16.51 -3.32 1.40
CA SER A 122 15.85 -3.71 2.64
C SER A 122 14.32 -3.64 2.53
N LEU A 123 13.66 -4.64 3.11
CA LEU A 123 12.21 -4.82 3.17
C LEU A 123 11.77 -4.93 4.64
N THR A 124 10.54 -4.52 4.92
CA THR A 124 9.93 -4.69 6.25
C THR A 124 8.56 -5.33 6.10
N ASP A 125 8.32 -6.41 6.84
CA ASP A 125 7.03 -7.07 6.87
C ASP A 125 6.08 -6.46 7.92
N LEU A 126 4.85 -6.99 7.98
CA LEU A 126 3.78 -6.50 8.85
C LEU A 126 4.08 -6.66 10.35
N ASP A 127 4.98 -7.55 10.73
CA ASP A 127 5.38 -7.73 12.13
C ASP A 127 6.57 -6.84 12.50
N GLY A 128 7.11 -6.09 11.54
CA GLY A 128 8.30 -5.27 11.74
C GLY A 128 9.61 -6.02 11.53
N ALA A 129 9.57 -7.26 11.04
CA ALA A 129 10.80 -7.97 10.71
C ALA A 129 11.46 -7.31 9.49
N VAL A 130 12.75 -6.99 9.63
CA VAL A 130 13.55 -6.33 8.60
C VAL A 130 14.39 -7.38 7.87
N PHE A 131 14.24 -7.41 6.56
CA PHE A 131 15.00 -8.29 5.68
C PHE A 131 15.88 -7.47 4.74
N PHE A 132 16.99 -8.06 4.27
CA PHE A 132 17.86 -7.40 3.31
C PHE A 132 18.49 -8.35 2.30
N ALA A 133 18.84 -7.81 1.13
CA ALA A 133 19.63 -8.45 0.09
C ALA A 133 20.83 -7.56 -0.25
N LEU A 134 22.01 -8.16 -0.43
CA LEU A 134 23.26 -7.45 -0.73
C LEU A 134 23.65 -7.61 -2.19
N LEU A 135 23.91 -6.49 -2.86
CA LEU A 135 24.25 -6.43 -4.26
C LEU A 135 25.67 -5.86 -4.42
N LYS A 136 26.62 -6.72 -4.79
CA LYS A 136 27.97 -6.28 -5.20
C LYS A 136 27.88 -5.63 -6.59
N LEU A 137 28.14 -4.32 -6.65
CA LEU A 137 28.05 -3.51 -7.86
C LEU A 137 29.45 -3.04 -8.33
N PRO A 138 29.86 -3.38 -9.55
CA PRO A 138 31.06 -2.81 -10.15
C PRO A 138 30.88 -1.31 -10.44
N ALA A 139 32.01 -0.59 -10.50
CA ALA A 139 32.00 0.82 -10.91
C ALA A 139 31.64 0.95 -12.40
N LYS A 140 30.78 1.92 -12.71
CA LYS A 140 30.39 2.38 -14.05
C LYS A 140 29.81 1.30 -14.99
N ARG A 141 29.50 0.11 -14.50
CA ARG A 141 28.91 -0.98 -15.30
C ARG A 141 27.48 -1.26 -14.87
N TRP A 142 26.61 -1.42 -15.86
CA TRP A 142 25.23 -1.85 -15.65
C TRP A 142 25.20 -3.33 -15.25
N LYS A 143 24.41 -3.65 -14.23
CA LYS A 143 24.15 -5.02 -13.78
C LYS A 143 22.64 -5.24 -13.76
N LYS A 144 22.19 -6.33 -14.39
CA LYS A 144 20.80 -6.78 -14.26
C LYS A 144 20.67 -7.51 -12.92
N ILE A 145 19.70 -7.08 -12.12
CA ILE A 145 19.37 -7.67 -10.83
C ILE A 145 18.08 -8.45 -10.98
N HIS A 146 18.05 -9.60 -10.32
CA HIS A 146 16.86 -10.44 -10.18
C HIS A 146 16.82 -10.95 -8.75
N LEU A 147 15.94 -10.37 -7.94
CA LEU A 147 15.72 -10.76 -6.56
C LEU A 147 14.40 -11.51 -6.42
N ARG A 148 14.43 -12.59 -5.65
CA ARG A 148 13.30 -13.41 -5.22
C ARG A 148 13.23 -13.38 -3.69
N PRO A 149 12.11 -13.76 -3.07
CA PRO A 149 11.98 -13.77 -1.60
C PRO A 149 13.11 -14.52 -0.87
N ARG A 150 13.61 -15.61 -1.45
CA ARG A 150 14.71 -16.42 -0.90
C ARG A 150 16.08 -15.72 -0.84
N ASP A 151 16.25 -14.65 -1.63
CA ASP A 151 17.52 -13.91 -1.69
C ASP A 151 17.65 -12.91 -0.52
N PHE A 152 16.59 -12.77 0.28
CA PHE A 152 16.53 -11.90 1.45
C PHE A 152 16.79 -12.68 2.73
N ARG A 153 17.60 -12.08 3.61
CA ARG A 153 17.91 -12.60 4.94
C ARG A 153 17.41 -11.64 6.01
N CYS A 154 16.95 -12.16 7.14
CA CYS A 154 16.52 -11.32 8.26
C CYS A 154 17.75 -10.62 8.87
N SER A 155 17.59 -9.34 9.23
CA SER A 155 18.64 -8.58 9.91
C SER A 155 18.85 -9.11 11.33
N LYS A 156 20.11 -9.17 11.77
CA LYS A 156 20.42 -9.50 13.18
C LYS A 156 19.80 -8.48 14.14
N ASP A 157 19.74 -7.22 13.72
CA ASP A 157 19.14 -6.12 14.50
C ASP A 157 17.63 -5.95 14.22
N SER A 158 17.00 -6.92 13.57
CA SER A 158 15.56 -6.88 13.32
C SER A 158 14.78 -6.98 14.64
N PRO A 159 13.79 -6.10 14.90
CA PRO A 159 12.95 -6.17 16.12
C PRO A 159 12.23 -7.51 16.25
N VAL A 160 11.93 -8.15 15.12
CA VAL A 160 11.33 -9.48 15.05
C VAL A 160 12.23 -10.37 14.20
N GLN A 161 12.70 -11.48 14.79
CA GLN A 161 13.54 -12.45 14.11
C GLN A 161 12.70 -13.47 13.35
N LYS A 162 13.10 -13.77 12.10
CA LYS A 162 12.41 -14.74 11.24
C LYS A 162 13.39 -15.52 10.39
N LYS A 163 13.09 -16.79 10.17
CA LYS A 163 13.94 -17.68 9.34
C LYS A 163 13.93 -17.29 7.86
N LYS A 164 12.78 -16.87 7.33
CA LYS A 164 12.60 -16.55 5.91
C LYS A 164 11.63 -15.39 5.71
N LEU A 165 11.81 -14.67 4.61
CA LEU A 165 10.86 -13.65 4.18
C LEU A 165 9.58 -14.30 3.67
N ASP A 166 8.43 -13.89 4.21
CA ASP A 166 7.11 -14.24 3.71
C ASP A 166 6.55 -13.08 2.86
N PRO A 167 6.45 -13.22 1.52
CA PRO A 167 5.93 -12.17 0.65
C PRO A 167 4.49 -11.76 0.98
N ARG A 168 3.68 -12.65 1.57
CA ARG A 168 2.28 -12.35 1.93
C ARG A 168 2.19 -11.35 3.08
N ARG A 169 3.26 -11.22 3.88
CA ARG A 169 3.34 -10.30 5.00
C ARG A 169 4.03 -8.99 4.65
N LEU A 170 4.47 -8.80 3.41
CA LEU A 170 5.11 -7.55 3.02
C LEU A 170 4.13 -6.39 2.96
N THR A 171 4.62 -5.24 3.42
CA THR A 171 3.87 -3.98 3.41
C THR A 171 4.12 -3.22 2.11
N THR A 172 4.09 -1.88 2.17
CA THR A 172 4.49 -1.02 1.06
C THR A 172 5.95 -0.67 1.17
N GLY A 173 6.65 -0.86 0.06
CA GLY A 173 7.91 -0.25 -0.28
C GLY A 173 9.16 -1.00 0.13
N TYR A 174 10.29 -0.53 -0.41
CA TYR A 174 11.62 -1.01 -0.07
C TYR A 174 12.59 0.16 0.06
N LYS A 175 13.64 -0.05 0.86
CA LYS A 175 14.74 0.89 1.05
C LYS A 175 15.96 0.40 0.29
N GLY A 176 16.73 1.33 -0.26
CA GLY A 176 18.00 1.09 -0.92
C GLY A 176 19.07 2.01 -0.35
N PHE A 177 20.22 1.46 0.03
CA PHE A 177 21.34 2.26 0.54
C PHE A 177 22.70 1.60 0.33
N ASP A 178 23.75 2.40 0.35
CA ASP A 178 25.15 1.97 0.22
C ASP A 178 25.69 1.49 1.58
N GLN A 179 26.33 0.33 1.67
CA GLN A 179 26.93 -0.10 2.95
C GLN A 179 28.13 0.76 3.38
N ALA A 180 28.84 1.38 2.43
CA ALA A 180 29.97 2.27 2.71
C ALA A 180 29.53 3.72 3.03
N LEU A 181 28.24 3.92 3.32
CA LEU A 181 27.66 5.25 3.55
C LEU A 181 28.24 5.95 4.78
N LEU A 182 28.65 5.20 5.82
CA LEU A 182 29.24 5.76 7.04
C LEU A 182 30.78 5.86 7.02
N SER A 183 31.46 5.12 6.13
CA SER A 183 32.92 4.97 6.16
C SER A 183 33.68 5.56 4.95
N GLY A 184 33.01 5.87 3.83
CA GLY A 184 33.67 6.42 2.65
C GLY A 184 33.80 7.95 2.65
N ARG A 185 34.84 8.52 2.05
CA ARG A 185 34.97 10.00 1.92
C ARG A 185 34.47 10.58 0.59
N LYS A 186 34.21 9.71 -0.40
CA LYS A 186 33.93 10.13 -1.79
C LYS A 186 32.44 10.01 -2.13
N SER A 187 31.93 10.95 -2.94
CA SER A 187 30.57 10.90 -3.47
C SER A 187 30.37 9.72 -4.42
N ASN A 188 29.16 9.15 -4.40
CA ASN A 188 28.74 8.07 -5.27
C ASN A 188 27.38 8.42 -5.90
N ALA A 189 26.99 7.66 -6.91
CA ALA A 189 25.65 7.74 -7.48
C ALA A 189 25.21 6.35 -7.92
N ILE A 190 23.91 6.09 -7.79
CA ILE A 190 23.25 4.88 -8.25
C ILE A 190 22.24 5.29 -9.32
N ALA A 191 22.37 4.68 -10.50
CA ALA A 191 21.36 4.73 -11.54
C ALA A 191 20.51 3.46 -11.50
N ILE A 192 19.19 3.58 -11.55
CA ILE A 192 18.23 2.46 -11.61
C ILE A 192 17.34 2.66 -12.83
N ASP A 193 17.07 1.57 -13.55
CA ASP A 193 16.21 1.58 -14.74
C ASP A 193 15.46 0.25 -14.91
N GLN A 194 14.36 0.27 -15.67
CA GLN A 194 13.51 -0.87 -16.03
C GLN A 194 13.12 -1.74 -14.83
N LEU A 195 12.49 -1.13 -13.83
CA LEU A 195 12.03 -1.85 -12.65
C LEU A 195 10.78 -2.67 -12.99
N GLU A 196 10.89 -3.98 -12.91
CA GLU A 196 9.81 -4.94 -13.08
C GLU A 196 9.52 -5.67 -11.78
N ILE A 197 8.24 -5.81 -11.47
CA ILE A 197 7.74 -6.62 -10.36
C ILE A 197 6.78 -7.64 -10.91
N THR A 198 7.03 -8.90 -10.58
CA THR A 198 6.15 -10.02 -10.93
C THR A 198 5.42 -10.50 -9.68
N ARG A 199 4.12 -10.75 -9.80
CA ARG A 199 3.25 -11.27 -8.74
C ARG A 199 2.41 -12.44 -9.27
N PRO A 200 1.80 -13.27 -8.40
CA PRO A 200 0.86 -14.30 -8.81
C PRO A 200 -0.25 -13.73 -9.68
N ALA A 201 -0.87 -14.59 -10.48
CA ALA A 201 -2.00 -14.18 -11.28
C ALA A 201 -3.15 -13.68 -10.39
N VAL A 202 -3.79 -12.60 -10.84
CA VAL A 202 -4.95 -12.01 -10.19
C VAL A 202 -6.23 -12.50 -10.86
N ILE A 203 -7.23 -12.85 -10.05
CA ILE A 203 -8.60 -13.13 -10.51
C ILE A 203 -9.25 -11.78 -10.83
N VAL A 204 -9.73 -11.60 -12.05
CA VAL A 204 -10.34 -10.32 -12.48
C VAL A 204 -11.86 -10.47 -12.59
N ILE A 205 -12.58 -9.68 -11.79
CA ILE A 205 -14.02 -9.49 -11.89
C ILE A 205 -14.25 -8.17 -12.65
N ASN A 206 -14.81 -8.29 -13.85
CA ASN A 206 -15.16 -7.12 -14.67
C ASN A 206 -16.50 -6.55 -14.18
N GLY A 207 -16.52 -5.25 -13.88
CA GLY A 207 -17.70 -4.57 -13.33
C GLY A 207 -17.83 -4.67 -11.82
N ASP A 208 -19.04 -4.42 -11.35
CA ASP A 208 -19.40 -4.42 -9.93
C ASP A 208 -19.58 -5.85 -9.42
N LEU A 209 -19.20 -6.09 -8.16
CA LEU A 209 -19.47 -7.34 -7.44
C LEU A 209 -20.48 -7.08 -6.34
N LEU A 210 -21.66 -7.69 -6.45
CA LEU A 210 -22.68 -7.72 -5.40
C LEU A 210 -22.68 -9.08 -4.73
N LEU A 211 -22.49 -9.11 -3.41
CA LEU A 211 -22.76 -10.28 -2.58
C LEU A 211 -24.02 -10.01 -1.76
N ASN A 212 -25.01 -10.88 -1.92
CA ASN A 212 -26.33 -10.77 -1.29
C ASN A 212 -26.65 -12.10 -0.61
N GLN A 213 -26.80 -12.11 0.73
CA GLN A 213 -27.07 -13.33 1.52
C GLN A 213 -26.08 -14.48 1.29
N GLN A 214 -24.88 -14.17 0.81
CA GLN A 214 -23.87 -15.16 0.45
C GLN A 214 -22.60 -15.00 1.27
N THR A 215 -21.96 -16.13 1.55
CA THR A 215 -20.60 -16.15 2.10
C THR A 215 -19.60 -16.39 0.98
N LYS A 216 -18.60 -15.51 0.85
CA LYS A 216 -17.50 -15.66 -0.10
C LYS A 216 -16.17 -15.56 0.64
N VAL A 217 -15.24 -16.43 0.28
CA VAL A 217 -13.85 -16.37 0.75
C VAL A 217 -12.96 -16.08 -0.44
N PHE A 218 -12.11 -15.06 -0.30
CA PHE A 218 -10.99 -14.83 -1.20
C PHE A 218 -9.70 -15.21 -0.50
N ASP A 219 -9.02 -16.20 -1.06
CA ASP A 219 -7.71 -16.73 -0.64
C ASP A 219 -6.62 -16.51 -1.71
N ARG A 220 -7.01 -15.94 -2.86
CA ARG A 220 -6.14 -15.59 -4.00
C ARG A 220 -6.30 -14.13 -4.37
N PRO A 221 -5.26 -13.49 -4.95
CA PRO A 221 -5.34 -12.10 -5.35
C PRO A 221 -6.55 -11.88 -6.27
N THR A 222 -7.40 -10.92 -5.93
CA THR A 222 -8.63 -10.63 -6.67
C THR A 222 -8.71 -9.14 -6.97
N ARG A 223 -9.08 -8.79 -8.21
CA ARG A 223 -9.32 -7.42 -8.65
C ARG A 223 -10.75 -7.27 -9.12
N ILE A 224 -11.43 -6.25 -8.60
CA ILE A 224 -12.76 -5.84 -8.99
C ILE A 224 -12.64 -4.52 -9.75
N LYS A 225 -13.04 -4.50 -11.02
CA LYS A 225 -12.98 -3.30 -11.87
C LYS A 225 -14.11 -2.29 -11.62
N GLY A 226 -15.05 -2.63 -10.73
CA GLY A 226 -16.14 -1.77 -10.30
C GLY A 226 -16.20 -1.62 -8.77
N ASN A 227 -17.42 -1.46 -8.27
CA ASN A 227 -17.74 -1.42 -6.84
C ASN A 227 -17.82 -2.84 -6.24
N LEU A 228 -17.62 -2.92 -4.94
CA LEU A 228 -17.91 -4.11 -4.14
C LEU A 228 -19.04 -3.77 -3.17
N MET A 229 -20.16 -4.49 -3.27
CA MET A 229 -21.33 -4.29 -2.43
C MET A 229 -21.63 -5.56 -1.64
N LEU A 230 -21.71 -5.45 -0.31
CA LEU A 230 -22.15 -6.51 0.58
C LEU A 230 -23.50 -6.10 1.20
N VAL A 231 -24.55 -6.87 0.90
CA VAL A 231 -25.91 -6.57 1.36
C VAL A 231 -26.58 -7.80 1.97
N ARG A 232 -27.59 -7.56 2.83
CA ARG A 232 -28.49 -8.58 3.40
C ARG A 232 -27.72 -9.79 3.93
N ASP A 233 -26.98 -9.62 5.01
CA ASP A 233 -26.24 -10.68 5.73
C ASP A 233 -25.13 -11.38 4.92
N ALA A 234 -24.70 -10.78 3.80
CA ALA A 234 -23.53 -11.25 3.08
C ALA A 234 -22.26 -11.21 3.95
N LYS A 235 -21.38 -12.17 3.73
CA LYS A 235 -20.10 -12.30 4.44
C LYS A 235 -18.97 -12.44 3.43
N LEU A 236 -18.02 -11.51 3.44
CA LEU A 236 -16.80 -11.62 2.66
C LEU A 236 -15.60 -11.79 3.60
N GLU A 237 -14.82 -12.84 3.38
CA GLU A 237 -13.57 -13.08 4.08
C GLU A 237 -12.37 -13.00 3.14
N LEU A 238 -11.37 -12.19 3.50
CA LEU A 238 -10.07 -12.13 2.85
C LEU A 238 -9.05 -12.87 3.72
N ARG A 239 -8.43 -13.94 3.19
CA ARG A 239 -7.50 -14.79 3.93
C ARG A 239 -6.12 -14.77 3.30
N SER A 240 -5.17 -14.09 3.95
CA SER A 240 -3.78 -13.99 3.50
C SER A 240 -3.63 -13.58 2.02
N THR A 241 -4.53 -12.73 1.53
CA THR A 241 -4.62 -12.36 0.12
C THR A 241 -4.61 -10.85 -0.11
N ARG A 242 -4.66 -10.43 -1.36
CA ARG A 242 -4.91 -9.06 -1.77
C ARG A 242 -6.26 -8.92 -2.50
N LEU A 243 -7.00 -7.90 -2.14
CA LEU A 243 -8.17 -7.41 -2.87
C LEU A 243 -7.84 -6.04 -3.47
N GLU A 244 -7.96 -5.90 -4.78
CA GLU A 244 -7.90 -4.63 -5.51
C GLU A 244 -9.30 -4.21 -5.93
N VAL A 245 -9.68 -2.95 -5.67
CA VAL A 245 -10.99 -2.41 -6.04
C VAL A 245 -10.81 -1.09 -6.76
N GLU A 246 -11.36 -0.96 -7.96
CA GLU A 246 -11.32 0.30 -8.73
C GLU A 246 -12.42 1.29 -8.27
N GLY A 247 -13.55 0.78 -7.79
CA GLY A 247 -14.69 1.55 -7.27
C GLY A 247 -14.69 1.73 -5.75
N ASN A 248 -15.88 1.81 -5.17
CA ASN A 248 -16.10 1.89 -3.73
C ASN A 248 -16.38 0.51 -3.13
N ILE A 249 -16.22 0.38 -1.82
CA ILE A 249 -16.72 -0.76 -1.06
C ILE A 249 -17.88 -0.28 -0.19
N VAL A 250 -19.05 -0.91 -0.29
CA VAL A 250 -20.25 -0.57 0.48
C VAL A 250 -20.73 -1.81 1.23
N ILE A 251 -21.00 -1.65 2.53
CA ILE A 251 -21.37 -2.76 3.42
C ILE A 251 -22.60 -2.35 4.20
N THR A 252 -23.71 -3.06 4.00
CA THR A 252 -25.00 -2.81 4.65
C THR A 252 -25.54 -4.09 5.25
N ARG A 253 -25.75 -4.11 6.58
CA ARG A 253 -26.18 -5.32 7.32
C ARG A 253 -25.39 -6.56 6.89
N SER A 254 -24.07 -6.44 6.78
CA SER A 254 -23.19 -7.45 6.18
C SER A 254 -21.80 -7.38 6.81
N GLN A 255 -20.95 -8.37 6.53
CA GLN A 255 -19.64 -8.50 7.16
C GLN A 255 -18.51 -8.55 6.14
N LEU A 256 -17.48 -7.72 6.34
CA LEU A 256 -16.18 -7.86 5.69
C LEU A 256 -15.13 -8.18 6.76
N LYS A 257 -14.49 -9.34 6.66
CA LYS A 257 -13.38 -9.74 7.53
C LYS A 257 -12.13 -9.91 6.70
N ALA A 258 -11.02 -9.29 7.11
CA ALA A 258 -9.73 -9.42 6.44
C ALA A 258 -8.68 -9.85 7.44
N TYR A 259 -8.00 -10.95 7.16
CA TYR A 259 -6.96 -11.51 8.02
C TYR A 259 -5.67 -11.59 7.26
N ASN A 260 -4.63 -10.96 7.80
CA ASN A 260 -3.32 -10.86 7.16
C ASN A 260 -3.48 -10.44 5.69
N SER A 261 -4.36 -9.50 5.33
CA SER A 261 -4.74 -9.24 3.93
C SER A 261 -4.48 -7.79 3.53
N ALA A 262 -4.42 -7.52 2.22
CA ALA A 262 -4.28 -6.16 1.70
C ALA A 262 -5.51 -5.76 0.90
N ILE A 263 -6.08 -4.59 1.19
CA ILE A 263 -7.13 -3.98 0.39
C ILE A 263 -6.51 -2.75 -0.29
N GLN A 264 -6.52 -2.73 -1.61
CA GLN A 264 -5.96 -1.65 -2.40
C GLN A 264 -7.05 -0.99 -3.26
N PHE A 265 -7.25 0.31 -3.08
CA PHE A 265 -8.10 1.10 -3.96
C PHE A 265 -7.28 1.60 -5.16
N LEU A 266 -7.65 1.14 -6.34
CA LEU A 266 -7.05 1.54 -7.62
C LEU A 266 -7.77 2.79 -8.14
N GLN A 267 -7.41 3.95 -7.59
CA GLN A 267 -8.06 5.21 -7.91
C GLN A 267 -7.40 5.87 -9.14
N LYS A 268 -8.21 6.52 -9.97
CA LYS A 268 -7.72 7.57 -10.86
C LYS A 268 -7.37 8.81 -10.01
N PRO A 269 -6.42 9.66 -10.46
CA PRO A 269 -6.17 10.94 -9.81
C PRO A 269 -7.50 11.70 -9.57
N TRP A 270 -7.61 12.44 -8.47
CA TRP A 270 -8.76 13.29 -8.12
C TRP A 270 -10.04 12.59 -7.63
N GLN A 271 -10.11 11.25 -7.63
CA GLN A 271 -11.28 10.52 -7.12
C GLN A 271 -11.00 9.90 -5.75
N ARG A 272 -11.60 10.48 -4.69
CA ARG A 272 -11.60 9.85 -3.36
C ARG A 272 -12.55 8.65 -3.36
N ARG A 273 -12.01 7.43 -3.27
CA ARG A 273 -12.81 6.22 -3.02
C ARG A 273 -13.12 6.05 -1.55
N ARG A 274 -14.15 5.27 -1.29
CA ARG A 274 -14.71 5.09 0.04
C ARG A 274 -14.91 3.62 0.37
N LEU A 275 -14.64 3.28 1.62
CA LEU A 275 -15.19 2.12 2.30
C LEU A 275 -16.33 2.64 3.19
N ALA A 276 -17.57 2.47 2.74
CA ALA A 276 -18.77 2.89 3.47
C ALA A 276 -19.36 1.70 4.24
N ILE A 277 -19.46 1.85 5.56
CA ILE A 277 -20.05 0.90 6.49
C ILE A 277 -21.37 1.51 6.95
N LEU A 278 -22.46 1.05 6.33
CA LEU A 278 -23.82 1.51 6.56
C LEU A 278 -24.42 0.77 7.78
N PRO A 279 -25.64 1.14 8.25
CA PRO A 279 -26.21 0.59 9.49
C PRO A 279 -26.16 -0.95 9.55
N ALA A 280 -25.82 -1.46 10.73
CA ALA A 280 -25.55 -2.88 11.01
C ALA A 280 -24.44 -3.54 10.16
N GLY A 281 -23.66 -2.77 9.40
CA GLY A 281 -22.46 -3.24 8.72
C GLY A 281 -21.31 -3.50 9.70
N TYR A 282 -20.51 -4.52 9.43
CA TYR A 282 -19.35 -4.90 10.24
C TYR A 282 -18.10 -5.05 9.38
N VAL A 283 -17.04 -4.32 9.73
CA VAL A 283 -15.72 -4.48 9.13
C VAL A 283 -14.71 -4.84 10.21
N SER A 284 -13.96 -5.92 10.01
CA SER A 284 -12.85 -6.31 10.87
C SER A 284 -11.60 -6.60 10.07
N LEU A 285 -10.55 -5.83 10.31
CA LEU A 285 -9.24 -6.02 9.69
C LEU A 285 -8.25 -6.43 10.80
N ASP A 286 -7.66 -7.61 10.68
CA ASP A 286 -6.61 -8.11 11.57
C ASP A 286 -5.32 -8.31 10.77
N GLN A 287 -4.22 -7.72 11.25
CA GLN A 287 -2.91 -7.75 10.59
C GLN A 287 -2.98 -7.35 9.11
N SER A 288 -3.81 -6.38 8.76
CA SER A 288 -4.14 -6.08 7.37
C SER A 288 -3.75 -4.66 6.99
N THR A 289 -3.59 -4.41 5.70
CA THR A 289 -3.28 -3.08 5.17
C THR A 289 -4.38 -2.57 4.28
N ILE A 290 -4.80 -1.33 4.46
CA ILE A 290 -5.53 -0.59 3.44
C ILE A 290 -4.58 0.41 2.79
N SER A 291 -4.62 0.49 1.47
CA SER A 291 -3.89 1.52 0.72
C SER A 291 -4.69 2.00 -0.48
N ALA A 292 -4.40 3.22 -0.87
CA ALA A 292 -4.92 3.93 -2.02
C ALA A 292 -3.81 4.87 -2.53
N LYS A 293 -3.89 5.23 -3.81
CA LYS A 293 -2.93 6.14 -4.45
C LYS A 293 -3.05 7.58 -3.91
N GLU A 294 -4.30 8.02 -3.73
CA GLU A 294 -4.67 9.33 -3.20
C GLU A 294 -5.54 9.15 -1.94
N GLY A 295 -5.88 10.25 -1.28
CA GLY A 295 -6.72 10.22 -0.08
C GLY A 295 -7.99 9.39 -0.26
N PHE A 296 -8.29 8.57 0.74
CA PHE A 296 -9.48 7.71 0.76
C PHE A 296 -10.21 7.87 2.10
N ASP A 297 -11.48 7.50 2.12
CA ASP A 297 -12.32 7.61 3.31
C ASP A 297 -12.81 6.22 3.76
N ILE A 298 -12.68 5.91 5.04
CA ILE A 298 -13.48 4.89 5.71
C ILE A 298 -14.57 5.61 6.48
N ILE A 299 -15.82 5.28 6.23
CA ILE A 299 -16.96 5.98 6.83
C ILE A 299 -17.86 4.95 7.50
N ALA A 300 -18.07 5.08 8.82
CA ALA A 300 -18.96 4.23 9.60
C ALA A 300 -20.19 5.02 10.06
N HIS A 301 -21.39 4.51 9.77
CA HIS A 301 -22.68 5.16 10.03
C HIS A 301 -23.55 4.41 11.03
N SER A 302 -24.25 5.13 11.91
CA SER A 302 -25.28 4.59 12.81
C SER A 302 -24.74 3.37 13.57
N THR A 303 -25.42 2.23 13.60
CA THR A 303 -24.99 1.01 14.32
C THR A 303 -23.83 0.24 13.67
N ALA A 304 -23.13 0.82 12.69
CA ALA A 304 -21.98 0.20 12.05
C ALA A 304 -20.81 -0.02 13.03
N THR A 305 -20.02 -1.07 12.77
CA THR A 305 -18.82 -1.40 13.54
C THR A 305 -17.60 -1.51 12.64
N LEU A 306 -16.54 -0.79 13.00
CA LEU A 306 -15.20 -0.89 12.41
C LEU A 306 -14.21 -1.39 13.48
N ARG A 307 -13.50 -2.48 13.21
CA ARG A 307 -12.43 -3.01 14.06
C ARG A 307 -11.14 -3.13 13.28
N LEU A 308 -10.10 -2.41 13.71
CA LEU A 308 -8.76 -2.49 13.15
C LEU A 308 -7.79 -3.00 14.22
N LYS A 309 -7.24 -4.19 14.02
CA LYS A 309 -6.26 -4.82 14.91
C LYS A 309 -4.95 -5.03 14.16
N LYS A 310 -3.84 -4.53 14.69
CA LYS A 310 -2.50 -4.63 14.07
C LYS A 310 -2.50 -4.21 12.59
N SER A 311 -3.33 -3.23 12.23
CA SER A 311 -3.61 -2.89 10.83
C SER A 311 -3.10 -1.49 10.49
N GLN A 312 -2.81 -1.25 9.21
CA GLN A 312 -2.18 -0.01 8.74
C GLN A 312 -2.97 0.63 7.59
N LEU A 313 -3.13 1.95 7.61
CA LEU A 313 -3.79 2.73 6.54
C LEU A 313 -2.73 3.53 5.76
N ARG A 314 -2.02 2.90 4.82
CA ARG A 314 -0.84 3.51 4.20
C ARG A 314 -1.14 4.45 3.04
N THR A 315 -1.90 5.50 3.30
CA THR A 315 -2.24 6.53 2.31
C THR A 315 -2.28 7.92 2.91
N LYS A 316 -1.55 8.84 2.26
CA LYS A 316 -1.63 10.25 2.59
C LYS A 316 -3.05 10.77 2.35
N GLY A 317 -3.58 11.51 3.32
CA GLY A 317 -4.95 12.02 3.33
C GLY A 317 -6.01 10.94 3.59
N ALA A 318 -5.64 9.78 4.15
CA ALA A 318 -6.60 8.79 4.61
C ALA A 318 -7.42 9.33 5.78
N ARG A 319 -8.76 9.26 5.69
CA ARG A 319 -9.65 9.67 6.78
C ARG A 319 -10.50 8.51 7.25
N VAL A 320 -10.68 8.41 8.55
CA VAL A 320 -11.62 7.50 9.19
C VAL A 320 -12.68 8.36 9.85
N LEU A 321 -13.90 8.34 9.33
CA LEU A 321 -15.03 9.15 9.79
C LEU A 321 -16.01 8.26 10.53
N ILE A 322 -16.19 8.50 11.83
CA ILE A 322 -17.11 7.75 12.67
C ILE A 322 -18.30 8.65 13.02
N HIS A 323 -19.48 8.33 12.49
CA HIS A 323 -20.71 9.08 12.73
C HIS A 323 -21.39 8.66 14.05
N LYS A 324 -22.43 9.42 14.44
CA LYS A 324 -23.28 9.15 15.61
C LYS A 324 -23.67 7.67 15.69
N ASN A 325 -23.54 7.10 16.88
CA ASN A 325 -23.82 5.71 17.26
C ASN A 325 -22.89 4.64 16.66
N ALA A 326 -21.95 4.99 15.77
CA ALA A 326 -21.04 4.02 15.18
C ALA A 326 -19.92 3.67 16.15
N THR A 327 -19.47 2.42 16.07
CA THR A 327 -18.40 1.89 16.93
C THR A 327 -17.12 1.71 16.13
N CYS A 328 -16.02 2.26 16.64
CA CYS A 328 -14.69 2.08 16.08
C CYS A 328 -13.72 1.58 17.17
N VAL A 329 -13.04 0.46 16.90
CA VAL A 329 -12.00 -0.07 17.80
C VAL A 329 -10.69 -0.17 17.04
N LEU A 330 -9.69 0.58 17.46
CA LEU A 330 -8.34 0.58 16.91
C LEU A 330 -7.39 0.00 17.95
N ARG A 331 -6.81 -1.17 17.67
CA ARG A 331 -5.86 -1.86 18.55
C ARG A 331 -4.55 -2.11 17.84
N ARG A 332 -3.44 -1.54 18.33
CA ARG A 332 -2.10 -1.66 17.73
C ARG A 332 -2.09 -1.29 16.24
N SER A 333 -2.93 -0.34 15.85
CA SER A 333 -3.08 0.09 14.46
C SER A 333 -2.36 1.42 14.25
N SER A 334 -1.96 1.71 13.01
CA SER A 334 -1.16 2.91 12.74
C SER A 334 -1.33 3.52 11.36
N HIS A 335 -0.73 4.71 11.20
CA HIS A 335 -0.73 5.50 9.98
C HIS A 335 -2.15 5.90 9.56
N ILE A 336 -2.91 6.50 10.47
CA ILE A 336 -4.23 7.04 10.16
C ILE A 336 -4.10 8.56 10.16
N ASP A 337 -4.01 9.16 8.97
CA ASP A 337 -3.77 10.60 8.86
C ASP A 337 -4.81 11.42 9.60
N GLN A 338 -6.10 11.07 9.49
CA GLN A 338 -7.17 11.72 10.22
C GLN A 338 -8.24 10.74 10.70
N LEU A 339 -8.55 10.78 11.99
CA LEU A 339 -9.68 10.13 12.64
C LEU A 339 -10.67 11.22 13.07
N VAL A 340 -11.81 11.31 12.39
CA VAL A 340 -12.88 12.28 12.65
C VAL A 340 -13.99 11.62 13.46
N ILE A 341 -14.27 12.14 14.65
CA ILE A 341 -15.19 11.52 15.61
C ILE A 341 -16.41 12.44 15.82
N ARG A 342 -17.56 12.10 15.22
CA ARG A 342 -18.78 12.91 15.37
C ARG A 342 -19.46 12.66 16.72
N GLN A 343 -20.24 13.63 17.19
CA GLN A 343 -21.00 13.53 18.43
C GLN A 343 -21.84 12.23 18.50
N GLY A 344 -21.69 11.50 19.60
CA GLY A 344 -22.35 10.21 19.84
C GLY A 344 -21.66 8.98 19.20
N ALA A 345 -20.52 9.15 18.52
CA ALA A 345 -19.68 8.02 18.11
C ALA A 345 -18.99 7.36 19.31
N ARG A 346 -18.74 6.05 19.23
CA ARG A 346 -18.01 5.27 20.25
C ARG A 346 -16.66 4.84 19.67
N VAL A 347 -15.58 5.41 20.18
CA VAL A 347 -14.23 5.13 19.67
C VAL A 347 -13.33 4.65 20.80
N ARG A 348 -12.63 3.52 20.57
CA ARG A 348 -11.63 2.99 21.51
C ARG A 348 -10.29 2.84 20.80
N LEU A 349 -9.27 3.52 21.33
CA LEU A 349 -7.88 3.42 20.89
C LEU A 349 -7.07 2.63 21.91
N ILE A 350 -6.33 1.62 21.46
CA ILE A 350 -5.52 0.73 22.31
C ILE A 350 -4.16 0.59 21.63
N ASP A 351 -3.07 1.03 22.27
CA ASP A 351 -1.68 0.89 21.78
C ASP A 351 -1.47 1.34 20.33
N SER A 352 -2.25 2.30 19.84
CA SER A 352 -2.25 2.72 18.44
C SER A 352 -1.47 4.03 18.29
N HIS A 353 -0.72 4.17 17.20
CA HIS A 353 0.27 5.24 17.02
C HIS A 353 0.19 5.86 15.61
N HIS A 354 0.67 7.10 15.47
CA HIS A 354 0.54 7.89 14.23
C HIS A 354 -0.93 8.02 13.76
N ILE A 355 -1.79 8.51 14.66
CA ILE A 355 -3.19 8.80 14.38
C ILE A 355 -3.40 10.30 14.61
N GLY A 356 -3.76 11.04 13.56
CA GLY A 356 -4.23 12.43 13.71
C GLY A 356 -5.69 12.42 14.14
N ILE A 357 -6.05 13.03 15.26
CA ILE A 357 -7.43 13.05 15.77
C ILE A 357 -8.07 14.42 15.49
N SER A 358 -9.33 14.41 15.06
CA SER A 358 -10.18 15.60 14.92
C SER A 358 -11.55 15.30 15.53
N LEU A 359 -12.05 16.20 16.36
CA LEU A 359 -13.35 16.09 17.01
C LEU A 359 -14.43 16.81 16.20
#